data_AF-A0A536LDJ1-F1
#
_entry.id   AF-A0A536LDJ1-F1
#
_cell.length_a   1.000
_cell.length_b   1.000
_cell.length_c   1.000
_cell.angle_alpha   90.00
_cell.angle_beta   90.00
_cell.angle_gamma   90.00
#
_symmetry.space_group_name_H-M   'P 1'
#
loop_
_entity.id
_entity.type
_entity.pdbx_description
1 polymer ?
#
loop_
_entity_poly.entity_id
_entity_poly.type
_entity_poly.pdbx_seq_one_letter_code
_entity_poly.pdbx_strand_id
1 'polypeptide(L)'
;MFYHDGLSKAERVDLERAAEVENLDKEIAVLRVRLKTALKERPEDYALLVRGIGMLTRTVATQYRLSPRASKDLTDSLGDLLGRFGDLVAPSEQ
;
A
#
# COMPACT_ATOMS: atom_id res chain seq x y z
N MET A 1 4.30 -7.38 26.41
CA MET A 1 3.90 -6.01 26.04
C MET A 1 4.04 -5.12 27.26
N PHE A 2 4.81 -4.04 27.18
CA PHE A 2 5.24 -3.20 28.31
C PHE A 2 4.09 -2.52 29.09
N TYR A 3 2.89 -2.42 28.51
CA TYR A 3 1.75 -1.71 29.10
C TYR A 3 0.72 -2.60 29.80
N HIS A 4 0.93 -3.92 29.86
CA HIS A 4 -0.13 -4.84 30.28
C HIS A 4 -0.51 -4.70 31.77
N ASP A 5 0.43 -4.33 32.64
CA ASP A 5 0.22 -4.29 34.09
C ASP A 5 -0.47 -3.00 34.59
N GLY A 6 -0.56 -1.97 33.75
CA GLY A 6 -1.18 -0.68 34.09
C GLY A 6 -2.59 -0.47 33.54
N LEU A 7 -3.08 -1.34 32.65
CA LEU A 7 -4.37 -1.16 31.97
C LEU A 7 -5.50 -1.86 32.75
N SER A 8 -6.58 -1.11 32.98
CA SER A 8 -7.85 -1.65 33.46
C SER A 8 -8.45 -2.63 32.45
N LYS A 9 -9.40 -3.44 32.91
CA LYS A 9 -10.06 -4.45 32.07
C LYS A 9 -10.77 -3.83 30.85
N ALA A 10 -11.30 -2.62 30.97
CA ALA A 10 -11.91 -1.90 29.86
C ALA A 10 -10.86 -1.44 28.84
N GLU A 11 -9.75 -0.87 29.30
CA GLU A 11 -8.66 -0.40 28.43
C GLU A 11 -7.97 -1.55 27.68
N ARG A 12 -7.91 -2.75 28.26
CA ARG A 12 -7.41 -3.94 27.57
C ARG A 12 -8.31 -4.38 26.42
N VAL A 13 -9.62 -4.35 26.62
CA VAL A 13 -10.60 -4.69 25.57
C VAL A 13 -10.57 -3.65 24.44
N ASP A 14 -10.42 -2.38 24.76
CA ASP A 14 -10.30 -1.32 23.75
C ASP A 14 -8.95 -1.38 23.01
N LEU A 15 -7.87 -1.76 23.69
CA LEU A 15 -6.57 -2.02 23.06
C LEU A 15 -6.62 -3.23 22.11
N GLU A 16 -7.29 -4.31 22.50
CA GLU A 16 -7.50 -5.49 21.64
C GLU A 16 -8.34 -5.14 20.40
N ARG A 17 -9.41 -4.35 20.57
CA ARG A 17 -10.22 -3.84 19.44
C ARG A 17 -9.42 -2.90 18.54
N ALA A 18 -8.61 -2.01 19.10
CA ALA A 18 -7.73 -1.15 18.32
C ALA A 18 -6.72 -1.98 17.52
N ALA A 19 -6.18 -3.05 18.10
CA ALA A 19 -5.26 -3.98 17.42
C ALA A 19 -5.95 -4.79 16.30
N GLU A 20 -7.23 -5.14 16.44
CA GLU A 20 -8.01 -5.77 15.36
C GLU A 20 -8.27 -4.82 14.18
N VAL A 21 -8.39 -3.51 14.43
CA VAL A 21 -8.52 -2.47 13.40
C VAL A 21 -7.19 -2.17 12.70
N GLU A 22 -6.05 -2.55 13.28
CA GLU A 22 -4.72 -2.30 12.72
C GLU A 22 -4.29 -3.30 11.61
N ASN A 23 -5.04 -4.37 11.33
CA ASN A 23 -4.62 -5.32 10.29
C ASN A 23 -5.15 -4.95 8.89
N LEU A 24 -4.29 -4.31 8.10
CA LEU A 24 -4.56 -3.87 6.73
C LEU A 24 -4.29 -4.95 5.66
N ASP A 25 -4.07 -6.22 6.04
CA ASP A 25 -3.71 -7.29 5.10
C ASP A 25 -4.77 -7.48 3.99
N LYS A 26 -6.06 -7.37 4.34
CA LYS A 26 -7.18 -7.50 3.38
C LYS A 26 -7.21 -6.32 2.41
N GLU A 27 -6.99 -5.10 2.90
CA GLU A 27 -6.93 -3.87 2.13
C GLU A 27 -5.74 -3.91 1.16
N ILE A 28 -4.58 -4.36 1.63
CA ILE A 28 -3.39 -4.59 0.79
C ILE A 28 -3.70 -5.60 -0.32
N ALA A 29 -4.35 -6.73 0.00
CA ALA A 29 -4.73 -7.73 -0.98
C ALA A 29 -5.69 -7.16 -2.04
N VAL A 30 -6.73 -6.42 -1.62
CA VAL A 30 -7.68 -5.76 -2.53
C VAL A 30 -6.99 -4.72 -3.42
N LEU A 31 -6.14 -3.87 -2.86
CA LEU A 31 -5.40 -2.86 -3.61
C LEU A 31 -4.47 -3.49 -4.65
N ARG A 32 -3.79 -4.58 -4.30
CA ARG A 32 -2.96 -5.35 -5.25
C ARG A 32 -3.77 -5.91 -6.42
N VAL A 33 -4.92 -6.52 -6.15
CA VAL A 33 -5.81 -7.05 -7.20
C VAL A 33 -6.29 -5.92 -8.10
N ARG A 34 -6.79 -4.82 -7.53
CA ARG A 34 -7.30 -3.68 -8.29
C ARG A 34 -6.23 -3.01 -9.14
N LEU A 35 -5.03 -2.84 -8.60
CA LEU A 35 -3.91 -2.25 -9.35
C LEU A 35 -3.48 -3.15 -10.51
N LYS A 36 -3.44 -4.48 -10.29
CA LYS A 36 -3.17 -5.46 -11.36
C LYS A 36 -4.25 -5.42 -12.45
N THR A 37 -5.52 -5.33 -12.08
CA THR A 37 -6.63 -5.21 -13.02
C THR A 37 -6.54 -3.90 -13.81
N ALA A 38 -6.30 -2.77 -13.13
CA ALA A 38 -6.13 -1.48 -13.79
C ALA A 38 -4.97 -1.49 -14.80
N LEU A 39 -3.83 -2.11 -14.44
CA LEU A 39 -2.69 -2.26 -15.35
C LEU A 39 -3.03 -3.11 -16.58
N LYS A 40 -3.90 -4.11 -16.44
CA LYS A 40 -4.32 -4.98 -17.56
C LYS A 40 -5.36 -4.30 -18.46
N GLU A 41 -6.32 -3.59 -17.88
CA GLU A 41 -7.48 -3.06 -18.59
C GLU A 41 -7.26 -1.64 -19.12
N ARG A 42 -6.49 -0.83 -18.41
CA ARG A 42 -6.26 0.60 -18.69
C ARG A 42 -4.80 1.00 -18.39
N PRO A 43 -3.81 0.35 -19.04
CA PRO A 43 -2.39 0.66 -18.82
C PRO A 43 -2.03 2.12 -19.12
N GLU A 44 -2.79 2.80 -19.98
CA GLU A 44 -2.62 4.19 -20.38
C GLU A 44 -3.12 5.21 -19.34
N ASP A 45 -3.94 4.79 -18.37
CA ASP A 45 -4.42 5.67 -17.30
C ASP A 45 -3.37 5.81 -16.19
N TYR A 46 -2.24 6.44 -16.54
CA TYR A 46 -1.11 6.68 -15.63
C TYR A 46 -1.54 7.38 -14.34
N ALA A 47 -2.49 8.31 -14.41
CA ALA A 47 -3.00 9.01 -13.25
C ALA A 47 -3.67 8.06 -12.25
N LEU A 48 -4.46 7.10 -12.74
CA LEU A 48 -5.05 6.05 -11.91
C LEU A 48 -3.98 5.12 -11.31
N LEU A 49 -3.01 4.70 -12.11
CA LEU A 49 -1.95 3.79 -11.67
C LEU A 49 -1.06 4.41 -10.60
N VAL A 50 -0.62 5.66 -10.79
CA VAL A 50 0.18 6.42 -9.80
C VAL A 50 -0.60 6.61 -8.50
N ARG A 51 -1.89 6.98 -8.56
CA ARG A 51 -2.73 7.09 -7.36
C ARG A 51 -2.86 5.74 -6.64
N GLY A 52 -3.04 4.66 -7.41
CA GLY A 52 -3.13 3.29 -6.89
C GLY A 52 -1.86 2.84 -6.17
N ILE A 53 -0.69 3.08 -6.77
CA ILE A 53 0.63 2.82 -6.16
C ILE A 53 0.78 3.62 -4.88
N GLY A 54 0.48 4.93 -4.90
CA GLY A 54 0.58 5.76 -3.70
C GLY A 54 -0.32 5.29 -2.56
N MET A 55 -1.54 4.82 -2.86
CA MET A 55 -2.41 4.21 -1.85
C MET A 55 -1.82 2.92 -1.29
N LEU A 56 -1.38 2.01 -2.16
CA LEU A 56 -0.77 0.74 -1.73
C LEU A 56 0.46 0.97 -0.86
N THR A 57 1.36 1.89 -1.24
CA THR A 57 2.56 2.18 -0.45
C THR A 57 2.22 2.73 0.93
N ARG A 58 1.23 3.64 1.05
CA ARG A 58 0.82 4.15 2.36
C ARG A 58 0.20 3.07 3.24
N THR A 59 -0.62 2.19 2.67
CA THR A 59 -1.22 1.07 3.40
C THR A 59 -0.17 0.08 3.89
N VAL A 60 0.79 -0.30 3.03
CA VAL A 60 1.93 -1.17 3.38
C VAL A 60 2.84 -0.50 4.43
N ALA A 61 3.11 0.79 4.28
CA ALA A 61 3.90 1.55 5.24
C ALA A 61 3.26 1.58 6.63
N THR A 62 1.93 1.69 6.68
CA THR A 62 1.17 1.66 7.92
C THR A 62 1.19 0.27 8.55
N GLN A 63 0.84 -0.78 7.78
CA GLN A 63 0.80 -2.18 8.24
C GLN A 63 2.13 -2.64 8.84
N TYR A 64 3.24 -2.35 8.16
CA TYR A 64 4.56 -2.81 8.55
C TYR A 64 5.37 -1.75 9.31
N ARG A 65 4.74 -0.63 9.66
CA ARG A 65 5.37 0.50 10.37
C ARG A 65 6.71 0.91 9.75
N LEU A 66 6.73 1.01 8.42
CA LEU A 66 7.93 1.31 7.66
C LEU A 66 8.50 2.68 8.06
N SER A 67 9.83 2.79 8.06
CA SER A 67 10.48 4.10 8.21
C SER A 67 10.13 5.02 7.02
N PRO A 68 10.20 6.35 7.18
CA PRO A 68 9.96 7.28 6.07
C PRO A 68 10.84 6.99 4.85
N ARG A 69 12.09 6.58 5.09
CA ARG A 69 13.03 6.16 4.03
C ARG A 69 12.53 4.90 3.32
N ALA A 70 12.19 3.85 4.05
CA ALA A 70 11.70 2.61 3.45
C ALA A 70 10.39 2.81 2.66
N SER A 71 9.50 3.67 3.13
CA SER A 71 8.27 4.02 2.40
C SER A 71 8.55 4.80 1.11
N LYS A 72 9.52 5.72 1.14
CA LYS A 72 9.99 6.44 -0.06
C LYS A 72 10.63 5.48 -1.05
N ASP A 73 11.57 4.65 -0.62
CA ASP A 73 12.28 3.69 -1.47
C ASP A 73 11.29 2.72 -2.15
N LEU A 74 10.23 2.31 -1.44
CA LEU A 74 9.15 1.49 -2.00
C LEU A 74 8.33 2.25 -3.06
N THR A 75 7.99 3.51 -2.81
CA THR A 75 7.26 4.34 -3.77
C THR A 75 8.06 4.55 -5.05
N ASP A 76 9.35 4.90 -4.90
CA ASP A 76 10.25 5.17 -6.02
C ASP A 76 10.44 3.89 -6.85
N SER A 77 10.68 2.74 -6.21
CA SER A 77 10.81 1.44 -6.89
C SER A 77 9.56 1.05 -7.69
N LEU A 78 8.36 1.29 -7.14
CA LEU A 78 7.11 1.02 -7.84
C LEU A 78 6.86 2.01 -8.99
N GLY A 79 7.27 3.28 -8.82
CA GLY A 79 7.22 4.30 -9.86
C GLY A 79 8.15 3.98 -11.03
N ASP A 80 9.38 3.57 -10.77
CA ASP A 80 10.35 3.17 -11.80
C ASP A 80 9.86 1.97 -12.61
N LEU A 81 9.28 0.97 -11.93
CA LEU A 81 8.65 -0.16 -12.61
C LEU A 81 7.51 0.30 -13.51
N LEU A 82 6.65 1.19 -13.03
CA LEU A 82 5.54 1.73 -13.82
C LEU A 82 6.04 2.51 -15.05
N GLY A 83 7.09 3.33 -14.90
CA GLY A 83 7.71 4.05 -16.02
C GLY A 83 8.21 3.09 -17.10
N ARG A 84 8.93 2.04 -16.71
CA ARG A 84 9.41 0.99 -17.63
C ARG A 84 8.27 0.24 -18.32
N PHE A 85 7.15 0.01 -17.63
CA PHE A 85 5.95 -0.56 -18.27
C PHE A 85 5.31 0.41 -19.25
N GLY A 86 5.28 1.71 -18.93
CA GLY A 86 4.80 2.74 -19.85
C GLY A 86 5.59 2.77 -21.15
N ASP A 87 6.91 2.70 -21.05
CA ASP A 87 7.80 2.66 -22.22
C ASP A 87 7.61 1.40 -23.08
N LEU A 88 7.20 0.28 -22.47
CA LEU A 88 6.93 -0.99 -23.16
C LEU A 88 5.55 -1.04 -23.84
N VAL A 89 4.59 -0.24 -23.38
CA VAL A 89 3.20 -0.23 -23.85
C VAL A 89 2.92 1.01 -24.72
N ALA A 90 3.78 2.04 -24.68
CA ALA A 90 3.75 3.14 -25.63
C ALA A 90 3.88 2.59 -27.06
N PRO A 91 3.01 2.98 -28.00
CA PRO A 91 3.17 2.57 -29.38
C PRO A 91 4.52 3.08 -29.86
N SER A 92 5.35 2.18 -30.40
CA SER A 92 6.55 2.56 -31.13
C SER A 92 6.12 3.49 -32.26
N GLU A 93 6.46 4.78 -32.15
CA GLU A 93 6.39 5.67 -33.29
C GLU A 93 7.34 5.10 -34.34
N GLN A 94 6.76 4.70 -35.49
CA GLN A 94 7.46 4.16 -36.66
C GLN A 94 8.39 5.22 -37.27
#